data_AF-A0A174W3S4-F1
#
_entry.id   AF-A0A174W3S4-F1
#
_cell.length_a   1.000
_cell.length_b   1.000
_cell.length_c   1.000
_cell.angle_alpha   90.00
_cell.angle_beta   90.00
_cell.angle_gamma   90.00
#
_symmetry.space_group_name_H-M   'P 1'
#
loop_
_entity.id
_entity.type
_entity.pdbx_description
1 polymer ?
#
loop_
_entity_poly.entity_id
_entity_poly.type
_entity_poly.pdbx_seq_one_letter_code
_entity_poly.pdbx_strand_id
1 'polypeptide(L)'
;MLHEALGEAKQILTDEQLERFVEIIREDAVWYDFFYTELTTGLRRGEICGLQWRDFDADDGRLKICRAVHEERGGKLTTWDTKTSAGARTITLPPSTVELLRERKKSALTEWIFPHP
;
A
#
# COMPACT_ATOMS: atom_id res chain seq x y z
N MET A 1 10.50 -6.29 41.62
CA MET A 1 11.53 -6.35 40.56
C MET A 1 10.89 -5.88 39.27
N LEU A 2 11.06 -4.59 38.96
CA LEU A 2 10.70 -3.98 37.67
C LEU A 2 11.93 -4.09 36.76
N HIS A 3 11.74 -4.62 35.56
CA HIS A 3 12.36 -4.20 34.30
C HIS A 3 11.69 -5.03 33.20
N GLU A 4 10.59 -4.54 32.62
CA GLU A 4 10.58 -3.88 31.29
C GLU A 4 11.07 -4.80 30.18
N ALA A 5 10.11 -5.36 29.44
CA ALA A 5 10.33 -5.96 28.14
C ALA A 5 10.75 -4.87 27.14
N LEU A 6 12.06 -4.71 26.94
CA LEU A 6 12.59 -4.03 25.76
C LEU A 6 12.17 -4.88 24.55
N GLY A 7 11.12 -4.46 23.84
CA GLY A 7 10.67 -5.13 22.62
C GLY A 7 11.81 -5.23 21.60
N GLU A 8 11.93 -6.37 20.93
CA GLU A 8 12.93 -6.59 19.90
C GLU A 8 12.90 -5.47 18.85
N ALA A 9 14.08 -5.00 18.44
CA ALA A 9 14.21 -3.97 17.43
C ALA A 9 13.59 -4.45 16.11
N LYS A 10 12.79 -3.58 15.47
CA LYS A 10 12.25 -3.87 14.13
C LYS A 10 13.40 -4.07 13.15
N GLN A 11 13.43 -5.23 12.52
CA GLN A 11 14.40 -5.52 11.46
C GLN A 11 13.97 -4.81 10.18
N ILE A 12 14.93 -4.18 9.50
CA ILE A 12 14.76 -3.51 8.22
C ILE A 12 15.46 -4.36 7.17
N LEU A 13 14.87 -4.48 5.98
CA LEU A 13 15.52 -5.17 4.86
C LEU A 13 16.82 -4.46 4.48
N THR A 14 17.89 -5.21 4.30
CA THR A 14 19.11 -4.70 3.64
C THR A 14 18.85 -4.48 2.15
N ASP A 15 19.72 -3.73 1.48
CA ASP A 15 19.62 -3.51 0.02
C ASP A 15 19.62 -4.85 -0.73
N GLU A 16 20.49 -5.79 -0.35
CA GLU A 16 20.56 -7.14 -0.94
C GLU A 16 19.27 -7.94 -0.73
N GLN A 17 18.62 -7.80 0.44
CA GLN A 17 17.36 -8.46 0.72
C GLN A 17 16.21 -7.83 -0.06
N LEU A 18 16.22 -6.50 -0.21
CA LEU A 18 15.25 -5.75 -0.99
C LEU A 18 15.38 -6.09 -2.49
N GLU A 19 16.60 -6.14 -3.02
CA GLU A 19 16.87 -6.55 -4.40
C GLU A 19 16.32 -7.94 -4.67
N ARG A 20 16.65 -8.92 -3.82
CA ARG A 20 16.12 -10.29 -3.92
C ARG A 20 14.60 -10.32 -3.82
N PHE A 21 14.03 -9.53 -2.92
CA PHE A 21 12.58 -9.44 -2.77
C PHE A 21 11.94 -8.94 -4.07
N VAL A 22 12.46 -7.85 -4.64
CA VAL A 22 12.00 -7.27 -5.91
C VAL A 22 12.13 -8.26 -7.07
N GLU A 23 13.24 -9.02 -7.14
CA GLU A 23 13.42 -10.07 -8.14
C GLU A 23 12.34 -11.15 -8.06
N ILE A 24 11.99 -11.60 -6.84
CA ILE A 24 10.97 -12.63 -6.63
C ILE A 24 9.58 -12.11 -7.00
N ILE A 25 9.19 -10.94 -6.51
CA ILE A 25 7.83 -10.43 -6.76
C ILE A 25 7.61 -10.03 -8.22
N ARG A 26 8.67 -9.76 -8.99
CA ARG A 26 8.55 -9.44 -10.43
C ARG A 26 7.93 -10.56 -11.26
N GLU A 27 8.05 -11.79 -10.81
CA GLU A 27 7.47 -12.96 -11.49
C GLU A 27 6.03 -13.24 -11.03
N ASP A 28 5.55 -12.54 -9.99
CA ASP A 28 4.22 -12.73 -9.41
C ASP A 28 3.25 -11.64 -9.87
N ALA A 29 2.36 -11.99 -10.81
CA ALA A 29 1.38 -11.05 -11.37
C ALA A 29 0.35 -10.52 -10.36
N VAL A 30 0.17 -11.19 -9.22
CA VAL A 30 -0.74 -10.73 -8.15
C VAL A 30 -0.01 -9.72 -7.26
N TRP A 31 1.20 -10.06 -6.84
CA TRP A 31 1.93 -9.34 -5.79
C TRP A 31 2.86 -8.24 -6.31
N TYR A 32 3.30 -8.29 -7.57
CA TYR A 32 4.22 -7.31 -8.13
C TYR A 32 3.70 -5.88 -7.97
N ASP A 33 2.50 -5.61 -8.52
CA ASP A 33 1.94 -4.25 -8.51
C ASP A 33 1.72 -3.72 -7.09
N PHE A 34 1.32 -4.62 -6.18
CA PHE A 34 1.05 -4.29 -4.78
C PHE A 34 2.33 -3.85 -4.08
N PHE A 35 3.36 -4.69 -4.07
CA PHE A 35 4.60 -4.38 -3.37
C PHE A 35 5.40 -3.29 -4.08
N TYR A 36 5.38 -3.22 -5.40
CA TYR A 36 6.01 -2.11 -6.12
C TYR A 36 5.37 -0.77 -5.73
N THR A 37 4.04 -0.72 -5.62
CA THR A 37 3.34 0.47 -5.14
C THR A 37 3.71 0.77 -3.69
N GLU A 38 3.75 -0.22 -2.80
CA GLU A 38 4.16 -0.04 -1.40
C GLU A 38 5.59 0.53 -1.29
N LEU A 39 6.55 -0.10 -1.96
CA LEU A 39 7.97 0.28 -1.91
C LEU A 39 8.23 1.68 -2.47
N THR A 40 7.49 2.09 -3.51
CA THR A 40 7.68 3.39 -4.16
C THR A 40 6.93 4.54 -3.50
N THR A 41 5.97 4.25 -2.61
CA THR A 41 5.12 5.27 -1.97
C THR A 41 5.21 5.29 -0.45
N GLY A 42 5.73 4.23 0.17
CA GLY A 42 5.81 4.08 1.63
C GLY A 42 4.45 3.98 2.32
N LEU A 43 3.40 3.59 1.59
CA LEU A 43 2.07 3.41 2.18
C LEU A 43 2.06 2.30 3.22
N ARG A 44 1.36 2.51 4.33
CA ARG A 44 1.15 1.44 5.30
C ARG A 44 0.23 0.38 4.70
N ARG A 45 0.39 -0.89 5.10
CA ARG A 45 -0.47 -2.03 4.66
C ARG A 45 -1.97 -1.69 4.63
N GLY A 46 -2.50 -1.08 5.69
CA GLY A 46 -3.91 -0.68 5.72
C GLY A 46 -4.28 0.37 4.68
N GLU A 47 -3.39 1.34 4.43
CA GLU A 47 -3.58 2.42 3.44
C GLU A 47 -3.57 1.85 2.01
N ILE A 48 -2.61 0.99 1.66
CA ILE A 48 -2.53 0.38 0.32
C ILE A 48 -3.74 -0.53 0.04
N CYS A 49 -4.17 -1.32 1.02
CA CYS A 49 -5.41 -2.10 0.92
C CYS A 49 -6.67 -1.22 0.84
N GLY A 50 -6.57 0.05 1.26
CA GLY A 50 -7.65 1.03 1.23
C GLY A 50 -7.78 1.80 -0.08
N LEU A 51 -6.87 1.60 -1.03
CA LEU A 51 -6.83 2.38 -2.27
C LEU A 51 -8.00 2.05 -3.20
N GLN A 52 -8.62 3.09 -3.73
CA GLN A 52 -9.68 2.99 -4.73
C GLN A 52 -9.34 3.79 -5.97
N TRP A 53 -9.84 3.35 -7.13
CA TRP A 53 -9.56 4.01 -8.41
C TRP A 53 -10.04 5.46 -8.49
N ARG A 54 -11.06 5.85 -7.71
CA ARG A 54 -11.54 7.23 -7.63
C ARG A 54 -10.55 8.20 -6.99
N ASP A 55 -9.58 7.69 -6.26
CA ASP A 55 -8.58 8.47 -5.55
C ASP A 55 -7.26 8.60 -6.32
N PHE A 56 -7.13 7.89 -7.46
CA PHE A 56 -5.97 7.92 -8.35
C PHE A 56 -6.21 8.86 -9.53
N ASP A 57 -5.45 9.95 -9.54
CA ASP A 57 -5.37 10.90 -10.65
C ASP A 57 -4.14 10.59 -11.49
N ALA A 58 -4.37 9.91 -12.60
CA ALA A 58 -3.29 9.46 -13.46
C ALA A 58 -2.71 10.59 -14.33
N ASP A 59 -3.46 11.69 -14.52
CA ASP A 59 -3.06 12.79 -15.41
C ASP A 59 -2.14 13.74 -14.66
N ASP A 60 -2.46 14.04 -13.40
CA ASP A 60 -1.60 14.83 -12.51
C ASP A 60 -0.58 13.98 -11.74
N GLY A 61 -0.63 12.64 -11.88
CA GLY A 61 0.27 11.72 -11.19
C GLY A 61 0.12 11.75 -9.67
N ARG A 62 -1.11 11.83 -9.17
CA ARG A 62 -1.43 12.01 -7.75
C ARG A 62 -2.30 10.89 -7.21
N LEU A 63 -2.09 10.56 -5.93
CA LEU A 63 -2.90 9.59 -5.21
C LEU A 63 -3.39 10.18 -3.88
N LYS A 64 -4.70 10.14 -3.66
CA LYS A 64 -5.31 10.54 -2.39
C LYS A 64 -5.43 9.34 -1.45
N ILE A 65 -4.91 9.47 -0.24
CA ILE A 65 -4.94 8.42 0.78
C ILE A 65 -6.11 8.69 1.72
N CYS A 66 -7.28 8.18 1.36
CA CYS A 66 -8.54 8.54 2.01
C CYS A 66 -8.97 7.59 3.14
N ARG A 67 -8.49 6.34 3.11
CA ARG A 67 -8.96 5.28 4.03
C ARG A 67 -7.87 4.25 4.30
N ALA A 68 -8.06 3.51 5.38
CA ALA A 68 -7.23 2.35 5.68
C ALA A 68 -8.09 1.15 6.12
N VAL A 69 -7.73 -0.03 5.61
CA VAL A 69 -8.29 -1.32 6.05
C VAL A 69 -7.65 -1.69 7.39
N HIS A 70 -8.49 -2.08 8.34
CA HIS A 70 -8.10 -2.52 9.67
C HIS A 70 -8.74 -3.88 9.96
N GLU A 71 -7.99 -4.72 10.65
CA GLU A 71 -8.51 -5.97 11.18
C GLU A 71 -8.96 -5.74 12.63
N GLU A 72 -10.25 -5.92 12.89
CA GLU A 72 -10.80 -5.87 14.24
C GLU A 72 -10.56 -7.19 14.99
N ARG A 73 -10.72 -7.16 16.32
CA ARG A 73 -10.72 -8.38 17.13
C ARG A 73 -11.77 -9.35 16.58
N GLY A 74 -11.33 -10.56 16.22
CA GLY A 74 -12.18 -11.58 15.62
C GLY A 74 -12.06 -11.70 14.08
N GLY A 75 -11.07 -11.05 13.45
CA GLY A 75 -10.74 -11.24 12.03
C GLY A 75 -11.63 -10.47 11.06
N LYS A 76 -12.49 -9.58 11.56
CA LYS A 76 -13.36 -8.76 10.73
C LYS A 76 -12.56 -7.60 10.12
N LEU A 77 -12.50 -7.55 8.80
CA LEU A 77 -11.94 -6.42 8.09
C LEU A 77 -12.94 -5.25 8.07
N THR A 78 -12.48 -4.08 8.49
CA THR A 78 -13.25 -2.83 8.47
C THR A 78 -12.46 -1.74 7.77
N THR A 79 -13.17 -0.91 7.02
CA THR A 79 -12.61 0.30 6.44
C THR A 79 -12.95 1.45 7.35
N TRP A 80 -11.92 2.12 7.84
CA TRP A 80 -12.09 3.38 8.54
C TRP A 80 -11.62 4.48 7.59
N ASP A 81 -12.43 5.52 7.43
CA ASP A 81 -11.90 6.79 6.95
C ASP A 81 -10.73 7.17 7.85
N THR A 82 -9.70 7.80 7.29
CA THR A 82 -8.61 8.34 8.10
C THR A 82 -9.22 9.41 9.01
N LYS A 83 -9.64 9.00 10.22
CA LYS A 83 -10.43 9.82 11.14
C LYS A 83 -9.62 11.06 11.50
N THR A 84 -10.03 12.18 10.90
CA THR A 84 -9.59 13.59 11.00
C THR A 84 -9.11 14.12 9.65
N SER A 85 -9.44 15.39 9.37
CA SER A 85 -8.93 16.18 8.24
C SER A 85 -7.40 16.22 8.13
N ALA A 86 -6.66 15.68 9.11
CA ALA A 86 -5.22 15.53 9.12
C ALA A 86 -4.70 14.21 8.48
N GLY A 87 -5.56 13.21 8.26
CA GLY A 87 -5.16 11.88 7.76
C GLY A 87 -5.30 11.69 6.23
N ALA A 88 -6.18 12.45 5.59
CA ALA A 88 -6.32 12.45 4.14
C ALA A 88 -5.22 13.29 3.49
N ARG A 89 -4.19 12.62 2.97
CA ARG A 89 -3.08 13.28 2.26
C ARG A 89 -3.11 12.93 0.78
N THR A 90 -2.63 13.86 -0.05
CA THR A 90 -2.32 13.57 -1.46
C THR A 90 -0.81 13.41 -1.60
N ILE A 91 -0.38 12.34 -2.24
CA ILE A 91 1.04 12.12 -2.59
C ILE A 91 1.22 12.25 -4.10
N THR A 92 2.39 12.74 -4.50
CA THR A 92 2.84 12.63 -5.89
C THR A 92 3.42 11.24 -6.10
N LEU A 93 3.00 10.57 -7.16
CA LEU A 93 3.50 9.26 -7.52
C LEU A 93 4.73 9.37 -8.43
N PRO A 94 5.73 8.49 -8.28
CA PRO A 94 6.75 8.30 -9.30
C PRO A 94 6.09 7.96 -10.65
N PRO A 95 6.62 8.42 -11.80
CA PRO A 95 6.06 8.12 -13.11
C PRO A 95 5.87 6.62 -13.38
N SER A 96 6.81 5.79 -12.91
CA SER A 96 6.72 4.33 -13.03
C SER A 96 5.51 3.75 -12.28
N THR A 97 5.19 4.27 -11.10
CA THR A 97 4.02 3.86 -10.32
C THR A 97 2.73 4.33 -10.99
N VAL A 98 2.71 5.52 -11.60
CA VAL A 98 1.55 5.99 -12.40
C VAL A 98 1.29 5.05 -13.57
N GLU A 99 2.33 4.67 -14.30
CA GLU A 99 2.21 3.81 -15.48
C GLU A 99 1.78 2.39 -15.11
N LEU A 100 2.36 1.83 -14.04
CA LEU A 100 1.94 0.57 -13.45
C LEU A 100 0.44 0.56 -13.11
N LEU A 101 -0.03 1.59 -12.37
CA LEU A 101 -1.43 1.68 -11.96
C LEU A 101 -2.37 1.94 -13.15
N ARG A 102 -1.91 2.65 -14.19
CA ARG A 102 -2.67 2.83 -15.45
C ARG A 102 -2.86 1.48 -16.15
N GLU A 103 -1.82 0.65 -16.24
CA GLU A 103 -1.92 -0.66 -16.87
C GLU A 103 -2.88 -1.56 -16.09
N ARG A 104 -2.72 -1.64 -14.77
CA ARG A 104 -3.60 -2.41 -13.88
C ARG A 104 -5.06 -1.98 -13.98
N LYS A 105 -5.34 -0.68 -14.14
CA LYS A 105 -6.71 -0.15 -14.25
C LYS A 105 -7.46 -0.70 -15.48
N LYS A 106 -6.75 -1.10 -16.55
CA LYS A 106 -7.39 -1.59 -17.79
C LYS A 106 -8.19 -2.88 -17.59
N SER A 107 -7.79 -3.72 -16.63
CA SER A 107 -8.46 -4.99 -16.30
C SER A 107 -9.22 -4.94 -14.98
N ALA A 108 -9.36 -3.76 -14.37
CA ALA A 108 -10.00 -3.61 -13.07
C ALA A 108 -11.50 -3.90 -13.12
N LEU A 109 -11.96 -4.80 -12.24
CA LEU A 109 -13.38 -5.19 -12.11
C LEU A 109 -14.03 -4.64 -10.84
N THR A 110 -13.27 -4.00 -9.96
CA THR A 110 -13.74 -3.52 -8.65
C THR A 110 -13.34 -2.06 -8.44
N GLU A 111 -13.95 -1.40 -7.46
CA GLU A 111 -13.55 -0.05 -7.05
C GLU A 111 -12.15 0.01 -6.42
N TRP A 112 -11.65 -1.11 -5.90
CA TRP A 112 -10.37 -1.23 -5.21
C TRP A 112 -9.23 -1.43 -6.20
N ILE A 113 -8.09 -0.79 -5.95
CA ILE A 113 -6.87 -0.97 -6.76
C ILE A 113 -6.31 -2.39 -6.55
N PHE A 114 -6.31 -2.86 -5.31
CA PHE A 114 -5.84 -4.19 -4.92
C PHE A 114 -6.96 -4.94 -4.20
N PRO A 115 -7.90 -5.57 -4.94
CA PRO A 115 -8.89 -6.45 -4.34
C PRO A 115 -8.25 -7.79 -3.98
N HIS A 116 -8.46 -8.27 -2.75
CA HIS A 116 -7.90 -9.54 -2.25
C HIS A 116 -6.38 -9.70 -2.49
N PRO A 117 -5.55 -8.75 -1.99
CA PRO A 117 -4.10 -8.91 -2.05
C PRO A 117 -3.70 -10.09 -1.15
#